data_AF-A0A7X6A356-F1
#
_entry.id   AF-A0A7X6A356-F1
#
_cell.length_a   1.000
_cell.length_b   1.000
_cell.length_c   1.000
_cell.angle_alpha   90.00
_cell.angle_beta   90.00
_cell.angle_gamma   90.00
#
_symmetry.space_group_name_H-M   'P 1'
#
loop_
_entity.id
_entity.type
_entity.pdbx_description
1 polymer ?
#
loop_
_entity_poly.entity_id
_entity_poly.type
_entity_poly.pdbx_seq_one_letter_code
_entity_poly.pdbx_strand_id
1 'polypeptide(L)'
;MSADSSLPLLARTHAIVGFAACACLILLYAVGEPFGLLNDVGNALLGLLSLALAWLLSGRQVLVGVAAVGAALTVVGTILVVSGITGFYLAGLWSSFGFALIGVWLLNASRSLPHLRRAGLVAGGVMLLGLLGVPGILMGLDDMDSAPAWAFVAGVSWAGTYLLFPAWSLRLAGRDRAERGL
;
A
#
# COMPACT_ATOMS: atom_id res chain seq x y z
N MET A 1 27.68 4.64 1.23
CA MET A 1 26.85 3.43 1.32
C MET A 1 26.63 2.92 -0.09
N SER A 2 27.11 1.72 -0.43
CA SER A 2 26.87 1.14 -1.77
C SER A 2 25.38 0.85 -1.94
N ALA A 3 24.87 1.00 -3.17
CA ALA A 3 23.45 0.79 -3.50
C ALA A 3 22.94 -0.61 -3.13
N ASP A 4 23.83 -1.59 -2.95
CA ASP A 4 23.51 -2.98 -2.64
C ASP A 4 22.91 -3.21 -1.25
N SER A 5 23.17 -2.38 -0.23
CA SER A 5 22.57 -2.60 1.10
C SER A 5 21.16 -2.02 1.25
N SER A 6 20.75 -1.13 0.35
CA SER A 6 19.54 -0.33 0.51
C SER A 6 18.25 -1.10 0.22
N LEU A 7 18.24 -1.97 -0.80
CA LEU A 7 17.04 -2.68 -1.24
C LEU A 7 16.47 -3.65 -0.19
N PRO A 8 17.23 -4.61 0.38
CA PRO A 8 16.68 -5.54 1.36
C PRO A 8 16.32 -4.88 2.68
N LEU A 9 17.01 -3.81 3.07
CA LEU A 9 16.62 -3.01 4.23
C LEU A 9 15.27 -2.32 3.96
N LEU A 10 15.16 -1.62 2.83
CA LEU A 10 13.92 -0.94 2.44
C LEU A 10 12.74 -1.90 2.34
N ALA A 11 12.92 -3.06 1.71
CA ALA A 11 11.88 -4.07 1.57
C ALA A 11 11.44 -4.65 2.93
N ARG A 12 12.38 -4.81 3.88
CA ARG A 12 12.04 -5.22 5.25
C ARG A 12 11.29 -4.13 6.01
N THR A 13 11.74 -2.88 5.91
CA THR A 13 11.06 -1.73 6.52
C THR A 13 9.65 -1.59 5.97
N HIS A 14 9.47 -1.69 4.66
CA HIS A 14 8.16 -1.71 3.99
C HIS A 14 7.25 -2.80 4.57
N ALA A 15 7.77 -4.03 4.70
CA ALA A 15 7.00 -5.13 5.27
C ALA A 15 6.57 -4.87 6.73
N ILE A 16 7.50 -4.40 7.57
CA ILE A 16 7.23 -4.08 8.97
C ILE A 16 6.16 -2.99 9.08
N VAL A 17 6.29 -1.90 8.32
CA VAL A 17 5.32 -0.80 8.32
C VAL A 17 3.94 -1.29 7.87
N GLY A 18 3.87 -2.11 6.81
CA GLY A 18 2.59 -2.63 6.33
C GLY A 18 1.87 -3.53 7.35
N PHE A 19 2.60 -4.46 7.99
CA PHE A 19 2.02 -5.30 9.03
C PHE A 19 1.68 -4.52 10.31
N ALA A 20 2.49 -3.53 10.69
CA ALA A 20 2.20 -2.66 11.83
C ALA A 20 0.95 -1.80 11.58
N ALA A 21 0.80 -1.24 10.38
CA ALA A 21 -0.40 -0.51 9.98
C ALA A 21 -1.65 -1.41 10.03
N CYS A 22 -1.54 -2.65 9.54
CA CYS A 22 -2.60 -3.66 9.65
C CYS A 22 -3.00 -3.94 11.10
N ALA A 23 -2.00 -4.14 11.98
CA ALA A 23 -2.23 -4.35 13.39
C ALA A 23 -2.91 -3.13 14.04
N CYS A 24 -2.51 -1.91 13.68
CA CYS A 24 -3.18 -0.69 14.14
C CYS A 24 -4.63 -0.63 13.68
N LEU A 25 -4.95 -1.04 12.44
CA LEU A 25 -6.34 -1.09 11.97
C LEU A 25 -7.18 -2.08 12.79
N ILE A 26 -6.63 -3.27 13.09
CA ILE A 26 -7.32 -4.25 13.93
C ILE A 26 -7.54 -3.69 15.34
N LEU A 27 -6.52 -3.04 15.91
CA LEU A 27 -6.59 -2.44 17.24
C LEU A 27 -7.55 -1.24 17.29
N LEU A 28 -7.69 -0.48 16.21
CA LEU A 28 -8.71 0.56 16.10
C LEU A 28 -10.11 -0.03 16.31
N TYR A 29 -10.44 -1.12 15.59
CA TYR A 29 -11.75 -1.76 15.74
C TYR A 29 -11.94 -2.48 17.08
N ALA A 30 -10.87 -2.88 17.74
CA ALA A 30 -10.94 -3.60 19.02
C ALA A 30 -10.89 -2.69 20.26
N VAL A 31 -10.16 -1.57 20.18
CA VAL A 31 -9.81 -0.72 21.33
C VAL A 31 -10.14 0.76 21.09
N GLY A 32 -10.09 1.23 19.83
CA GLY A 32 -10.33 2.63 19.47
C GLY A 32 -9.04 3.44 19.25
N GLU A 33 -9.10 4.75 19.50
CA GLU A 33 -7.92 5.62 19.41
C GLU A 33 -6.86 5.27 20.48
N PRO A 34 -5.55 5.48 20.22
CA PRO A 34 -4.94 6.25 19.12
C PRO A 34 -4.62 5.44 17.85
N PHE A 35 -5.16 4.22 17.73
CA PHE A 35 -4.73 3.29 16.68
C PHE A 35 -5.21 3.68 15.27
N GLY A 36 -6.24 4.52 15.15
CA GLY A 36 -6.66 5.08 13.86
C GLY A 36 -5.60 6.01 13.30
N LEU A 37 -5.19 7.02 14.08
CA LEU A 37 -4.10 7.92 13.72
C LEU A 37 -2.81 7.17 13.33
N LEU A 38 -2.44 6.14 14.11
CA LEU A 38 -1.25 5.33 13.82
C LEU A 38 -1.40 4.53 12.52
N ASN A 39 -2.59 4.00 12.22
CA ASN A 39 -2.86 3.34 10.94
C ASN A 39 -2.70 4.32 9.77
N ASP A 40 -3.25 5.54 9.89
CA ASP A 40 -3.21 6.54 8.83
C ASP A 40 -1.79 7.02 8.55
N VAL A 41 -0.98 7.26 9.58
CA VAL A 41 0.45 7.55 9.41
C VAL A 41 1.17 6.34 8.77
N GLY A 42 0.83 5.13 9.19
CA GLY A 42 1.32 3.89 8.60
C GLY A 42 1.03 3.78 7.11
N ASN A 43 -0.17 4.20 6.66
CA ASN A 43 -0.56 4.20 5.24
C ASN A 43 0.30 5.14 4.41
N ALA A 44 0.48 6.39 4.85
CA ALA A 44 1.35 7.35 4.17
C ALA A 44 2.79 6.83 4.07
N LEU A 45 3.34 6.32 5.18
CA LEU A 45 4.69 5.75 5.20
C LEU A 45 4.81 4.55 4.26
N LEU A 46 3.83 3.66 4.26
CA LEU A 46 3.80 2.49 3.37
C LEU A 46 3.78 2.92 1.90
N GLY A 47 3.00 3.95 1.54
CA GLY A 47 2.98 4.52 0.20
C GLY A 47 4.35 5.07 -0.23
N LEU A 48 4.99 5.88 0.62
CA LEU A 48 6.32 6.44 0.35
C LEU A 48 7.41 5.36 0.22
N LEU A 49 7.39 4.35 1.09
CA LEU A 49 8.31 3.20 1.00
C LEU A 49 8.06 2.39 -0.28
N SER A 50 6.81 2.29 -0.73
CA SER A 50 6.45 1.63 -1.99
C SER A 50 7.00 2.39 -3.20
N LEU A 51 6.95 3.72 -3.19
CA LEU A 51 7.61 4.54 -4.20
C LEU A 51 9.13 4.33 -4.22
N ALA A 52 9.76 4.30 -3.04
CA ALA A 52 11.19 4.01 -2.95
C ALA A 52 11.53 2.62 -3.53
N LEU A 53 10.71 1.60 -3.26
CA LEU A 53 10.86 0.27 -3.87
C LEU A 53 10.68 0.34 -5.40
N ALA A 54 9.72 1.11 -5.88
CA ALA A 54 9.49 1.32 -7.30
C ALA A 54 10.67 1.96 -8.02
N TRP A 55 11.30 2.93 -7.36
CA TRP A 55 12.51 3.57 -7.86
C TRP A 55 13.68 2.59 -7.94
N LEU A 56 13.93 1.81 -6.88
CA LEU A 56 15.08 0.89 -6.83
C LEU A 56 14.95 -0.32 -7.76
N LEU A 57 13.74 -0.85 -7.94
CA LEU A 57 13.50 -2.00 -8.83
C LEU A 57 13.29 -1.58 -10.30
N SER A 58 13.79 -0.40 -10.65
CA SER A 58 13.75 0.28 -11.95
C SER A 58 13.49 -0.62 -13.15
N GLY A 59 12.24 -0.56 -13.67
CA GLY A 59 11.83 -1.24 -14.90
C GLY A 59 11.32 -0.28 -15.98
N ARG A 60 10.33 0.57 -15.67
CA ARG A 60 9.74 1.54 -16.61
C ARG A 60 9.41 2.85 -15.90
N GLN A 61 10.01 3.96 -16.33
CA GLN A 61 9.85 5.28 -15.71
C GLN A 61 8.37 5.71 -15.56
N VAL A 62 7.54 5.40 -16.56
CA VAL A 62 6.09 5.67 -16.50
C VAL A 62 5.43 5.00 -15.29
N LEU A 63 5.79 3.75 -15.00
CA LEU A 63 5.20 3.01 -13.87
C LEU A 63 5.71 3.50 -12.52
N VAL A 64 6.93 4.01 -12.46
CA VAL A 64 7.45 4.73 -11.29
C VAL A 64 6.64 6.01 -11.08
N GLY A 65 6.33 6.75 -12.14
CA GLY A 65 5.43 7.91 -12.09
C GLY A 65 4.03 7.56 -11.59
N VAL A 66 3.45 6.45 -12.04
CA VAL A 66 2.15 5.94 -11.54
C VAL A 66 2.23 5.61 -10.04
N ALA A 67 3.29 4.95 -9.59
CA ALA A 67 3.51 4.66 -8.17
C ALA A 67 3.72 5.94 -7.36
N ALA A 68 4.37 6.96 -7.91
CA ALA A 68 4.56 8.25 -7.26
C ALA A 68 3.23 9.00 -7.05
N VAL A 69 2.36 9.01 -8.06
CA VAL A 69 0.98 9.52 -7.91
C VAL A 69 0.25 8.71 -6.84
N GLY A 70 0.36 7.38 -6.87
CA GLY A 70 -0.24 6.52 -5.85
C GLY A 70 0.21 6.86 -4.42
N ALA A 71 1.52 7.03 -4.21
CA ALA A 71 2.07 7.42 -2.92
C ALA A 71 1.58 8.81 -2.48
N ALA A 72 1.53 9.79 -3.39
CA ALA A 72 0.98 11.11 -3.08
C ALA A 72 -0.49 11.02 -2.61
N LEU A 73 -1.30 10.18 -3.26
CA LEU A 73 -2.70 9.98 -2.87
C LEU A 73 -2.85 9.33 -1.49
N THR A 74 -1.96 8.41 -1.11
CA THR A 74 -1.95 7.87 0.27
C THR A 74 -1.64 8.94 1.31
N VAL A 75 -0.73 9.87 1.00
CA VAL A 75 -0.42 11.01 1.86
C VAL A 75 -1.62 11.96 1.95
N VAL A 76 -2.29 12.23 0.82
CA VAL A 76 -3.54 13.03 0.80
C VAL A 76 -4.60 12.38 1.68
N GLY A 77 -4.85 11.08 1.56
CA GLY A 77 -5.78 10.35 2.42
C GLY A 77 -5.48 10.54 3.90
N THR A 78 -4.22 10.32 4.30
CA THR A 78 -3.77 10.57 5.68
C THR A 78 -3.98 12.02 6.12
N ILE A 79 -3.66 13.01 5.28
CA ILE A 79 -3.86 14.43 5.61
C ILE A 79 -5.35 14.72 5.84
N LEU A 80 -6.24 14.22 4.97
CA LEU A 80 -7.69 14.49 5.07
C LEU A 80 -8.27 14.04 6.41
N VAL A 81 -7.95 12.84 6.87
CA VAL A 81 -8.46 12.32 8.15
C VAL A 81 -7.77 12.95 9.35
N VAL A 82 -6.44 13.11 9.32
CA VAL A 82 -5.68 13.67 10.47
C VAL A 82 -6.00 15.16 10.69
N SER A 83 -6.31 15.90 9.64
CA SER A 83 -6.75 17.30 9.74
C SER A 83 -8.24 17.47 10.06
N GLY A 84 -9.01 16.38 10.10
CA GLY A 84 -10.46 16.42 10.34
C GLY A 84 -11.27 17.04 9.20
N ILE A 85 -10.71 17.11 7.99
CA ILE A 85 -11.43 17.61 6.79
C ILE A 85 -12.48 16.59 6.35
N THR A 86 -12.17 15.29 6.47
CA THR A 86 -13.09 14.18 6.20
C THR A 86 -13.02 13.16 7.32
N GLY A 87 -14.01 12.28 7.40
CA GLY A 87 -13.97 11.04 8.14
C GLY A 87 -13.01 10.02 7.54
N PHE A 88 -12.89 8.89 8.24
CA PHE A 88 -11.96 7.81 7.90
C PHE A 88 -12.34 7.11 6.58
N TYR A 89 -13.61 7.10 6.21
CA TYR A 89 -14.08 6.33 5.07
C TYR A 89 -13.64 6.98 3.76
N LEU A 90 -13.90 8.28 3.57
CA LEU A 90 -13.48 8.98 2.36
C LEU A 90 -11.95 9.04 2.24
N ALA A 91 -11.26 9.29 3.36
CA ALA A 91 -9.80 9.24 3.43
C ALA A 91 -9.24 7.83 3.09
N GLY A 92 -9.93 6.78 3.55
CA GLY A 92 -9.64 5.40 3.22
C GLY A 92 -9.80 5.10 1.72
N LEU A 93 -10.82 5.65 1.07
CA LEU A 93 -11.00 5.52 -0.38
C LEU A 93 -9.87 6.18 -1.17
N TRP A 94 -9.43 7.38 -0.77
CA TRP A 94 -8.25 8.04 -1.37
C TRP A 94 -6.98 7.20 -1.21
N SER A 95 -6.74 6.68 -0.02
CA SER A 95 -5.59 5.80 0.25
C SER A 95 -5.66 4.50 -0.55
N SER A 96 -6.83 3.86 -0.60
CA SER A 96 -7.08 2.64 -1.38
C SER A 96 -6.83 2.86 -2.87
N PHE A 97 -7.29 3.99 -3.43
CA PHE A 97 -7.00 4.38 -4.80
C PHE A 97 -5.49 4.58 -5.02
N GLY A 98 -4.81 5.26 -4.10
CA GLY A 98 -3.36 5.43 -4.13
C GLY A 98 -2.61 4.10 -4.16
N PHE A 99 -3.00 3.15 -3.30
CA PHE A 99 -2.44 1.80 -3.30
C PHE A 99 -2.77 1.01 -4.57
N ALA A 100 -3.93 1.21 -5.19
CA ALA A 100 -4.24 0.59 -6.47
C ALA A 100 -3.25 1.00 -7.57
N LEU A 101 -2.87 2.28 -7.63
CA LEU A 101 -1.84 2.77 -8.56
C LEU A 101 -0.46 2.16 -8.28
N ILE A 102 -0.09 2.02 -7.00
CA ILE A 102 1.13 1.29 -6.60
C ILE A 102 1.04 -0.19 -7.06
N GLY A 103 -0.15 -0.80 -6.96
CA GLY A 103 -0.44 -2.14 -7.45
C GLY A 103 -0.14 -2.31 -8.94
N VAL A 104 -0.44 -1.31 -9.79
CA VAL A 104 -0.11 -1.31 -11.23
C VAL A 104 1.40 -1.47 -11.43
N TRP A 105 2.21 -0.74 -10.67
CA TRP A 105 3.67 -0.89 -10.70
C TRP A 105 4.09 -2.30 -10.24
N LEU A 106 3.52 -2.79 -9.13
CA LEU A 106 3.86 -4.10 -8.56
C LEU A 106 3.61 -5.25 -9.54
N LEU A 107 2.50 -5.19 -10.30
CA LEU A 107 2.19 -6.16 -11.35
C LEU A 107 3.31 -6.26 -12.40
N ASN A 108 3.90 -5.14 -12.77
CA ASN A 108 5.01 -5.11 -13.72
C ASN A 108 6.33 -5.56 -13.09
N ALA A 109 6.68 -5.02 -11.91
CA ALA A 109 7.91 -5.40 -11.20
C ALA A 109 8.00 -6.91 -10.97
N SER A 110 6.85 -7.53 -10.67
CA SER A 110 6.73 -8.98 -10.46
C SER A 110 7.03 -9.81 -11.71
N ARG A 111 6.88 -9.26 -12.92
CA ARG A 111 7.23 -9.98 -14.17
C ARG A 111 8.74 -10.13 -14.33
N SER A 112 9.50 -9.17 -13.82
CA SER A 112 10.97 -9.18 -13.82
C SER A 112 11.56 -10.01 -12.67
N LEU A 113 10.73 -10.53 -11.75
CA LEU A 113 11.15 -11.31 -10.59
C LEU A 113 10.45 -12.69 -10.60
N PRO A 114 10.92 -13.67 -11.40
CA PRO A 114 10.19 -14.92 -11.68
C PRO A 114 9.75 -15.68 -10.42
N HIS A 115 10.59 -15.69 -9.40
CA HIS A 115 10.37 -16.37 -8.12
C HIS A 115 9.34 -15.67 -7.22
N LEU A 116 9.15 -14.35 -7.37
CA LEU A 116 8.12 -13.59 -6.67
C LEU A 116 6.90 -13.27 -7.54
N ARG A 117 6.93 -13.68 -8.81
CA ARG A 117 5.96 -13.30 -9.83
C ARG A 117 4.54 -13.58 -9.39
N ARG A 118 4.25 -14.81 -8.94
CA ARG A 118 2.89 -15.18 -8.52
C ARG A 118 2.42 -14.35 -7.34
N ALA A 119 3.27 -14.19 -6.32
CA ALA A 119 2.92 -13.46 -5.11
C ALA A 119 2.63 -11.98 -5.42
N GLY A 120 3.47 -11.33 -6.23
CA GLY A 120 3.29 -9.91 -6.55
C GLY A 120 2.20 -9.66 -7.60
N LEU A 121 1.94 -10.60 -8.50
CA LEU A 121 0.75 -10.53 -9.38
C LEU A 121 -0.55 -10.61 -8.58
N VAL A 122 -0.62 -11.51 -7.59
CA VAL A 122 -1.80 -11.63 -6.72
C VAL A 122 -1.95 -10.39 -5.84
N ALA A 123 -0.86 -9.93 -5.19
CA ALA A 123 -0.88 -8.72 -4.37
C ALA A 123 -1.33 -7.49 -5.18
N GLY A 124 -0.66 -7.21 -6.30
CA GLY A 124 -1.00 -6.09 -7.16
C GLY A 124 -2.41 -6.19 -7.74
N GLY A 125 -2.84 -7.40 -8.12
CA GLY A 125 -4.20 -7.64 -8.63
C GLY A 125 -5.29 -7.36 -7.60
N VAL A 126 -5.08 -7.75 -6.34
CA VAL A 126 -6.02 -7.43 -5.25
C VAL A 126 -6.02 -5.93 -4.95
N MET A 127 -4.85 -5.28 -4.96
CA MET A 127 -4.75 -3.82 -4.76
C MET A 127 -5.53 -3.04 -5.82
N LEU A 128 -5.60 -3.52 -7.07
CA LEU A 128 -6.36 -2.88 -8.15
C LEU A 128 -7.86 -2.74 -7.84
N LEU A 129 -8.42 -3.54 -6.93
CA LEU A 129 -9.81 -3.38 -6.50
C LEU A 129 -10.07 -2.01 -5.88
N GLY A 130 -9.04 -1.30 -5.39
CA GLY A 130 -9.15 0.06 -4.89
C GLY A 130 -9.58 1.08 -5.95
N LEU A 131 -9.40 0.79 -7.25
CA LEU A 131 -9.94 1.62 -8.33
C LEU A 131 -11.47 1.70 -8.29
N LEU A 132 -12.13 0.69 -7.74
CA LEU A 132 -13.58 0.70 -7.57
C LEU A 132 -14.05 1.73 -6.54
N GLY A 133 -13.15 2.26 -5.70
CA GLY A 133 -13.45 3.33 -4.75
C GLY A 133 -13.56 4.72 -5.38
N VAL A 134 -13.09 4.90 -6.62
CA VAL A 134 -13.03 6.21 -7.29
C VAL A 134 -14.40 6.89 -7.41
N PRO A 135 -15.49 6.22 -7.82
CA PRO A 135 -16.82 6.85 -7.83
C PRO A 135 -17.22 7.38 -6.45
N GLY A 136 -16.82 6.70 -5.37
CA GLY A 136 -17.14 7.10 -4.00
C GLY A 136 -16.40 8.36 -3.57
N ILE A 137 -15.14 8.51 -4.04
CA ILE A 137 -14.38 9.75 -3.89
C ILE A 137 -15.10 10.91 -4.57
N LEU A 138 -15.56 10.71 -5.81
CA LEU A 138 -16.26 11.76 -6.58
C LEU A 138 -17.62 12.14 -5.98
N MET A 139 -18.27 11.19 -5.30
CA MET A 139 -19.53 11.39 -4.57
C MET A 139 -19.33 11.96 -3.16
N GLY A 140 -18.09 12.07 -2.68
CA GLY A 140 -17.81 12.49 -1.30
C GLY A 140 -18.34 11.52 -0.25
N LEU A 141 -18.34 10.21 -0.54
CA LEU A 141 -18.82 9.19 0.40
C LEU A 141 -17.88 9.10 1.60
N ASP A 142 -18.39 9.53 2.75
CA ASP A 142 -17.60 9.61 3.98
C ASP A 142 -18.26 8.90 5.18
N ASP A 143 -19.50 8.46 4.99
CA ASP A 143 -20.21 7.60 5.94
C ASP A 143 -20.19 6.16 5.42
N MET A 144 -19.54 5.28 6.18
CA MET A 144 -19.41 3.87 5.83
C MET A 144 -20.75 3.13 5.94
N ASP A 145 -21.63 3.54 6.85
CA ASP A 145 -22.88 2.83 7.14
C ASP A 145 -23.92 3.03 6.03
N SER A 146 -23.82 4.13 5.28
CA SER A 146 -24.67 4.43 4.12
C SER A 146 -23.99 4.14 2.78
N ALA A 147 -22.76 3.59 2.79
CA ALA A 147 -22.01 3.36 1.56
C ALA A 147 -22.67 2.30 0.66
N PRO A 148 -22.68 2.48 -0.67
CA PRO A 148 -23.18 1.47 -1.59
C PRO A 148 -22.38 0.16 -1.53
N ALA A 149 -23.05 -0.98 -1.75
CA ALA A 149 -22.43 -2.31 -1.70
C ALA A 149 -21.15 -2.46 -2.56
N TRP A 150 -21.08 -1.80 -3.71
CA TRP A 150 -19.89 -1.84 -4.58
C TRP A 150 -18.66 -1.21 -3.93
N ALA A 151 -18.84 -0.23 -3.04
CA ALA A 151 -17.74 0.46 -2.38
C ALA A 151 -17.01 -0.46 -1.38
N PHE A 152 -17.72 -1.44 -0.80
CA PHE A 152 -17.10 -2.47 0.05
C PHE A 152 -16.17 -3.41 -0.73
N VAL A 153 -16.33 -3.54 -2.05
CA VAL A 153 -15.38 -4.29 -2.89
C VAL A 153 -14.02 -3.60 -2.92
N ALA A 154 -14.00 -2.26 -2.91
CA ALA A 154 -12.75 -1.51 -2.75
C ALA A 154 -12.09 -1.79 -1.39
N GLY A 155 -12.88 -2.11 -0.36
CA GLY A 155 -12.36 -2.57 0.94
C GLY A 155 -11.52 -3.85 0.88
N VAL A 156 -11.78 -4.73 -0.09
CA VAL A 156 -10.97 -5.95 -0.29
C VAL A 156 -9.53 -5.63 -0.72
N SER A 157 -9.30 -4.45 -1.33
CA SER A 157 -7.96 -4.02 -1.74
C SER A 157 -6.97 -3.93 -0.57
N TRP A 158 -7.47 -3.68 0.64
CA TRP A 158 -6.67 -3.60 1.86
C TRP A 158 -5.97 -4.91 2.20
N ALA A 159 -6.54 -6.07 1.84
CA ALA A 159 -5.83 -7.35 1.97
C ALA A 159 -4.58 -7.39 1.08
N GLY A 160 -4.66 -6.81 -0.13
CA GLY A 160 -3.53 -6.60 -1.02
C GLY A 160 -2.46 -5.71 -0.38
N THR A 161 -2.89 -4.57 0.15
CA THR A 161 -2.03 -3.54 0.75
C THR A 161 -1.35 -3.99 2.05
N TYR A 162 -2.08 -4.61 2.97
CA TYR A 162 -1.60 -4.86 4.34
C TYR A 162 -1.03 -6.25 4.55
N LEU A 163 -1.42 -7.23 3.74
CA LEU A 163 -0.99 -8.61 3.94
C LEU A 163 -0.11 -9.08 2.78
N LEU A 164 -0.63 -9.01 1.56
CA LEU A 164 0.00 -9.65 0.41
C LEU A 164 1.26 -8.89 -0.05
N PHE A 165 1.19 -7.56 -0.12
CA PHE A 165 2.33 -6.75 -0.56
C PHE A 165 3.46 -6.70 0.48
N PRO A 166 3.19 -6.51 1.79
CA PRO A 166 4.21 -6.66 2.83
C PRO A 166 4.87 -8.03 2.85
N ALA A 167 4.10 -9.11 2.67
CA ALA A 167 4.65 -10.46 2.55
C ALA A 167 5.55 -10.62 1.31
N TRP A 168 5.18 -10.01 0.18
CA TRP A 168 6.02 -9.96 -1.02
C TRP A 168 7.33 -9.20 -0.76
N SER A 169 7.28 -8.05 -0.09
CA SER A 169 8.46 -7.27 0.27
C SER A 169 9.38 -8.01 1.25
N LEU A 170 8.83 -8.75 2.20
CA LEU A 170 9.62 -9.56 3.13
C LEU A 170 10.36 -10.69 2.40
N ARG A 171 9.70 -11.34 1.42
CA ARG A 171 10.34 -12.36 0.57
C ARG A 171 11.44 -11.77 -0.30
N LEU A 172 11.24 -10.56 -0.83
CA LEU A 172 12.28 -9.82 -1.55
C LEU A 172 13.50 -9.56 -0.65
N ALA A 173 13.29 -9.11 0.59
CA ALA A 173 14.35 -8.85 1.56
C ALA A 173 15.14 -10.10 2.01
N GLY A 174 14.53 -11.29 1.93
CA GLY A 174 15.16 -12.55 2.33
C GLY A 174 16.21 -13.05 1.33
N ARG A 175 16.09 -12.69 0.05
CA ARG A 175 16.95 -13.21 -1.01
C ARG A 175 18.38 -12.67 -0.96
N ASP A 176 18.53 -11.37 -0.73
CA ASP A 176 19.85 -10.74 -0.56
C ASP A 176 20.70 -11.40 0.54
N ARG A 177 20.06 -11.99 1.55
CA ARG A 177 20.76 -12.74 2.59
C ARG A 177 21.27 -14.10 2.10
N ALA A 178 20.48 -14.81 1.28
CA ALA A 178 20.87 -16.09 0.71
C ALA A 178 22.00 -15.94 -0.32
N GLU A 179 22.02 -14.85 -1.09
CA GLU A 179 23.06 -14.59 -2.11
C GLU A 179 24.38 -14.06 -1.53
N ARG A 180 24.38 -13.52 -0.31
CA ARG A 180 25.60 -13.08 0.41
C ARG A 180 26.18 -14.13 1.36
N GLY A 181 25.53 -15.28 1.50
CA GLY A 181 25.88 -16.37 2.42
C GLY A 181 26.49 -17.61 1.73
N LEU A 182 26.85 -17.48 0.45
CA LEU A 182 27.64 -18.42 -0.35
C LEU A 182 28.88 -17.69 -0.86
#